data_AF-A0A661R9Q9-F1
#
_entry.id   AF-A0A661R9Q9-F1
#
_cell.length_a   1.000
_cell.length_b   1.000
_cell.length_c   1.000
_cell.angle_alpha   90.00
_cell.angle_beta   90.00
_cell.angle_gamma   90.00
#
_symmetry.space_group_name_H-M   'P 1'
#
loop_
_entity.id
_entity.type
_entity.pdbx_description
1 polymer ?
#
loop_
_entity_poly.entity_id
_entity_poly.type
_entity_poly.pdbx_seq_one_letter_code
_entity_poly.pdbx_strand_id
1 'polypeptide(L)'
;MRDDSPDYGKWARLLIQGDPYLEGFLRKELNRVANQPPVSPDWLDGNMKPGIWYSGWRARRWEFMPLGLDSKGKYAVLRPRYQYFVSYIDKNGDVVLDSVAPKRGDGKGVGWAFMPYRPHTISPVGRKCEGCHLNETAAGRGIFRANTCDSELFLPSPPAIDHMRLLNKKERDRLLRVTEEYRVKRFLDELTTTR
;
A
#
# COMPACT_ATOMS: atom_id res chain seq x y z
N MET A 1 3.54 5.17 -13.09
CA MET A 1 3.25 4.98 -14.52
C MET A 1 4.29 5.75 -15.31
N ARG A 2 4.85 5.11 -16.33
CA ARG A 2 5.75 5.74 -17.29
C ARG A 2 4.98 6.02 -18.58
N ASP A 3 5.17 7.20 -19.14
CA ASP A 3 4.52 7.63 -20.36
C ASP A 3 5.51 8.40 -21.23
N ASP A 4 5.87 7.81 -22.36
CA ASP A 4 6.81 8.38 -23.32
C ASP A 4 6.12 9.22 -24.41
N SER A 5 4.77 9.27 -24.42
CA SER A 5 4.00 10.07 -25.37
C SER A 5 4.09 11.57 -25.02
N PRO A 6 4.14 12.51 -25.96
CA PRO A 6 4.21 13.95 -25.67
C PRO A 6 2.83 14.56 -25.38
N ASP A 7 1.98 13.92 -24.57
CA ASP A 7 0.63 14.40 -24.24
C ASP A 7 0.61 15.30 -22.99
N TYR A 8 1.03 16.55 -23.18
CA TYR A 8 1.05 17.56 -22.11
C TYR A 8 -0.34 17.93 -21.59
N GLY A 9 -1.39 17.82 -22.42
CA GLY A 9 -2.76 18.13 -22.03
C GLY A 9 -3.26 17.16 -20.96
N LYS A 10 -3.00 15.87 -21.15
CA LYS A 10 -3.25 14.82 -20.14
C LYS A 10 -2.51 15.09 -18.83
N TRP A 11 -1.24 15.50 -18.90
CA TRP A 11 -0.41 15.67 -17.72
C TRP A 11 -0.65 16.96 -16.94
N ALA A 12 -1.32 17.95 -17.53
CA ALA A 12 -1.66 19.20 -16.84
C ALA A 12 -2.40 18.97 -15.51
N ARG A 13 -3.21 17.90 -15.43
CA ARG A 13 -3.95 17.52 -14.21
C ARG A 13 -3.12 16.74 -13.18
N LEU A 14 -1.89 16.36 -13.54
CA LEU A 14 -1.00 15.52 -12.75
C LEU A 14 0.19 16.32 -12.17
N LEU A 15 0.10 17.65 -12.21
CA LEU A 15 1.18 18.56 -11.81
C LEU A 15 1.62 18.37 -10.35
N ILE A 16 0.65 18.17 -9.44
CA ILE A 16 0.89 18.17 -7.99
C ILE A 16 0.80 16.73 -7.48
N GLN A 17 1.96 16.06 -7.45
CA GLN A 17 2.06 14.66 -7.01
C GLN A 17 3.17 14.39 -5.99
N GLY A 18 3.87 15.44 -5.53
CA GLY A 18 4.99 15.30 -4.60
C GLY A 18 6.29 14.82 -5.27
N ASP A 19 6.38 14.90 -6.59
CA ASP A 19 7.61 14.74 -7.36
C ASP A 19 8.09 16.14 -7.82
N PRO A 20 9.12 16.71 -7.18
CA PRO A 20 9.63 18.04 -7.52
C PRO A 20 10.17 18.14 -8.95
N TYR A 21 10.71 17.05 -9.50
CA TYR A 21 11.23 17.04 -10.86
C TYR A 21 10.08 17.16 -11.85
N LEU A 22 9.09 16.28 -11.73
CA LEU A 22 7.92 16.27 -12.60
C LEU A 22 7.19 17.61 -12.53
N GLU A 23 6.97 18.12 -11.32
CA GLU A 23 6.29 19.39 -11.10
C GLU A 23 7.04 20.55 -11.77
N GLY A 24 8.36 20.65 -11.54
CA GLY A 24 9.19 21.68 -12.17
C GLY A 24 9.21 21.58 -13.70
N PHE A 25 9.32 20.37 -14.23
CA PHE A 25 9.30 20.09 -15.66
C PHE A 25 7.96 20.52 -16.29
N LEU A 26 6.83 20.02 -15.79
CA LEU A 26 5.51 20.32 -16.33
C LEU A 26 5.13 21.80 -16.17
N ARG A 27 5.48 22.46 -15.05
CA ARG A 27 5.27 23.91 -14.88
C ARG A 27 5.97 24.72 -15.96
N LYS A 28 7.15 24.29 -16.39
CA LYS A 28 7.89 24.96 -17.46
C LYS A 28 7.27 24.68 -18.82
N GLU A 29 7.01 23.41 -19.14
CA GLU A 29 6.54 23.03 -20.47
C GLU A 29 5.11 23.47 -20.76
N LEU A 30 4.20 23.44 -19.77
CA LEU A 30 2.80 23.86 -19.96
C LEU A 30 2.64 25.37 -20.24
N ASN A 31 3.65 26.18 -19.92
CA ASN A 31 3.65 27.62 -20.20
C ASN A 31 4.35 27.99 -21.51
N ARG A 32 4.86 27.00 -22.26
CA ARG A 32 5.53 27.23 -23.54
C ARG A 32 4.54 27.26 -24.69
N VAL A 33 4.85 28.06 -25.72
CA VAL A 33 4.11 28.09 -26.99
C VAL A 33 4.25 26.75 -27.74
N ALA A 34 5.40 26.09 -27.59
CA ALA A 34 5.67 24.76 -28.12
C ALA A 34 6.41 23.92 -27.07
N ASN A 35 5.87 22.75 -26.75
CA ASN A 35 6.45 21.83 -25.77
C ASN A 35 7.69 21.14 -26.33
N GLN A 36 8.69 20.90 -25.48
CA GLN A 36 9.81 20.03 -25.82
C GLN A 36 9.43 18.55 -25.73
N PRO A 37 10.23 17.61 -26.26
CA PRO A 37 10.06 16.20 -25.96
C PRO A 37 10.13 15.95 -24.45
N PRO A 38 9.25 15.08 -23.89
CA PRO A 38 9.31 14.73 -22.49
C PRO A 38 10.58 13.96 -22.17
N VAL A 39 11.31 14.40 -21.16
CA VAL A 39 12.49 13.68 -20.64
C VAL A 39 12.47 13.82 -19.12
N SER A 40 12.65 12.71 -18.41
CA SER A 40 12.79 12.70 -16.95
C SER A 40 13.86 11.71 -16.49
N PRO A 41 14.36 11.82 -15.25
CA PRO A 41 15.07 10.74 -14.60
C PRO A 41 14.19 9.49 -14.59
N ASP A 42 14.75 8.37 -14.99
CA ASP A 42 14.13 7.08 -14.82
C ASP A 42 14.36 6.60 -13.39
N TRP A 43 13.30 6.50 -12.60
CA TRP A 43 13.41 6.12 -11.18
C TRP A 43 13.92 4.69 -10.95
N LEU A 44 14.09 3.89 -12.00
CA LEU A 44 14.68 2.55 -11.92
C LEU A 44 16.21 2.54 -11.98
N ASP A 45 16.83 3.42 -12.77
CA ASP A 45 18.30 3.42 -12.97
C ASP A 45 18.96 4.81 -12.81
N GLY A 46 18.17 5.86 -12.60
CA GLY A 46 18.62 7.23 -12.39
C GLY A 46 19.00 7.98 -13.68
N ASN A 47 18.97 7.34 -14.85
CA ASN A 47 19.37 7.97 -16.09
C ASN A 47 18.25 8.86 -16.67
N MET A 48 18.61 9.94 -17.35
CA MET A 48 17.65 10.73 -18.10
C MET A 48 17.16 9.94 -19.32
N LYS A 49 15.85 9.71 -19.42
CA LYS A 49 15.25 8.99 -20.55
C LYS A 49 14.02 9.72 -21.09
N PRO A 50 13.63 9.46 -22.35
CA PRO A 50 12.37 9.94 -22.88
C PRO A 50 11.19 9.51 -22.01
N GLY A 51 10.19 10.38 -21.96
CA GLY A 51 8.98 10.22 -21.17
C GLY A 51 9.05 10.84 -19.79
N ILE A 52 7.95 10.68 -19.07
CA ILE A 52 7.84 11.10 -17.67
C ILE A 52 7.30 9.96 -16.81
N TRP A 53 7.63 10.02 -15.53
CA TRP A 53 6.98 9.23 -14.50
C TRP A 53 5.90 10.05 -13.79
N TYR A 54 4.71 9.49 -13.64
CA TYR A 54 3.65 10.05 -12.80
C TYR A 54 2.95 8.96 -12.00
N SER A 55 2.29 9.35 -10.91
CA SER A 55 1.69 8.44 -9.94
C SER A 55 0.18 8.66 -9.80
N GLY A 56 -0.55 7.55 -9.68
CA GLY A 56 -1.96 7.54 -9.27
C GLY A 56 -2.08 6.85 -7.91
N TRP A 57 -3.07 7.26 -7.11
CA TRP A 57 -3.29 6.70 -5.76
C TRP A 57 -4.60 5.93 -5.71
N ARG A 58 -4.54 4.67 -5.28
CA ARG A 58 -5.73 3.86 -4.97
C ARG A 58 -6.20 4.03 -3.53
N ALA A 59 -5.26 4.20 -2.62
CA ALA A 59 -5.51 4.60 -1.23
C ALA A 59 -4.47 5.65 -0.82
N ARG A 60 -4.90 6.66 -0.05
CA ARG A 60 -4.01 7.71 0.49
C ARG A 60 -3.69 7.53 1.96
N ARG A 61 -4.40 6.62 2.64
CA ARG A 61 -4.27 6.37 4.08
C ARG A 61 -4.15 4.88 4.33
N TRP A 62 -3.34 4.55 5.33
CA TRP A 62 -3.15 3.18 5.81
C TRP A 62 -3.93 3.04 7.11
N GLU A 63 -5.15 2.49 7.06
CA GLU A 63 -6.01 2.34 8.25
C GLU A 63 -6.16 0.86 8.67
N PHE A 64 -5.73 -0.04 7.80
CA PHE A 64 -6.02 -1.47 7.84
C PHE A 64 -4.72 -2.25 7.99
N MET A 65 -4.30 -2.50 9.23
CA MET A 65 -3.01 -3.10 9.48
C MET A 65 -3.18 -4.54 9.99
N PRO A 66 -2.80 -5.55 9.18
CA PRO A 66 -2.79 -6.92 9.63
C PRO A 66 -1.72 -7.11 10.72
N LEU A 67 -1.93 -8.09 11.57
CA LEU A 67 -0.93 -8.54 12.53
C LEU A 67 -0.05 -9.62 11.91
N GLY A 68 1.16 -9.74 12.46
CA GLY A 68 2.10 -10.81 12.16
C GLY A 68 3.15 -10.91 13.24
N LEU A 69 4.25 -11.60 12.95
CA LEU A 69 5.40 -11.70 13.82
C LEU A 69 6.57 -10.88 13.29
N ASP A 70 7.22 -10.15 14.20
CA ASP A 70 8.48 -9.46 13.94
C ASP A 70 9.68 -10.40 13.97
N SER A 71 10.88 -9.82 13.82
CA SER A 71 12.11 -10.60 13.78
C SER A 71 12.45 -11.34 15.07
N LYS A 72 11.81 -10.99 16.19
CA LYS A 72 12.00 -11.60 17.50
C LYS A 72 10.85 -12.55 17.86
N GLY A 73 9.98 -12.87 16.89
CA GLY A 73 8.80 -13.69 17.12
C GLY A 73 7.73 -13.02 17.97
N LYS A 74 7.72 -11.68 18.07
CA LYS A 74 6.72 -10.92 18.80
C LYS A 74 5.61 -10.46 17.86
N TYR A 75 4.38 -10.42 18.36
CA TYR A 75 3.26 -9.89 17.59
C TYR A 75 3.47 -8.42 17.28
N ALA A 76 3.34 -8.08 16.01
CA ALA A 76 3.52 -6.73 15.52
C ALA A 76 2.45 -6.39 14.48
N VAL A 77 2.14 -5.11 14.41
CA VAL A 77 1.39 -4.50 13.33
C VAL A 77 2.26 -4.53 12.08
N LEU A 78 1.74 -4.99 10.96
CA LEU A 78 2.45 -4.96 9.69
C LEU A 78 1.90 -3.85 8.79
N ARG A 79 2.79 -3.22 8.02
CA ARG A 79 2.43 -2.25 6.99
C ARG A 79 2.98 -2.65 5.63
N PRO A 80 2.26 -2.39 4.52
CA PRO A 80 2.79 -2.59 3.19
C PRO A 80 4.00 -1.67 2.94
N ARG A 81 4.96 -2.18 2.17
CA ARG A 81 6.13 -1.46 1.67
C ARG A 81 6.25 -1.73 0.17
N TYR A 82 6.55 -0.69 -0.59
CA TYR A 82 6.73 -0.77 -2.05
C TYR A 82 5.50 -1.29 -2.81
N GLN A 83 4.31 -0.96 -2.29
CA GLN A 83 3.04 -1.39 -2.87
C GLN A 83 2.61 -0.44 -3.99
N TYR A 84 2.90 -0.83 -5.23
CA TYR A 84 2.52 -0.10 -6.44
C TYR A 84 2.40 -1.06 -7.62
N PHE A 85 1.65 -0.64 -8.63
CA PHE A 85 1.62 -1.24 -9.95
C PHE A 85 2.38 -0.37 -10.95
N VAL A 86 2.92 -0.99 -11.99
CA VAL A 86 3.64 -0.31 -13.07
C VAL A 86 2.86 -0.46 -14.36
N SER A 87 2.56 0.67 -14.97
CA SER A 87 2.10 0.76 -16.36
C SER A 87 3.12 1.55 -17.18
N TYR A 88 3.26 1.21 -18.45
CA TYR A 88 4.17 1.84 -19.39
C TYR A 88 3.45 2.07 -20.73
N ILE A 89 3.42 3.32 -21.17
CA ILE A 89 3.00 3.73 -22.52
C ILE A 89 4.23 4.22 -23.27
N ASP A 90 4.45 3.69 -24.47
CA ASP A 90 5.58 4.11 -25.29
C ASP A 90 5.30 5.43 -26.04
N LYS A 91 6.28 5.88 -26.83
CA LYS A 91 6.20 7.14 -27.58
C LYS A 91 5.09 7.17 -28.63
N ASN A 92 4.62 6.02 -29.10
CA ASN A 92 3.56 5.90 -30.10
C ASN A 92 2.17 5.91 -29.44
N GLY A 93 2.11 5.81 -28.12
CA GLY A 93 0.87 5.67 -27.36
C GLY A 93 0.47 4.21 -27.12
N ASP A 94 1.33 3.24 -27.44
CA ASP A 94 1.03 1.83 -27.24
C ASP A 94 1.23 1.44 -25.77
N VAL A 95 0.29 0.67 -25.22
CA VAL A 95 0.34 0.18 -23.84
C VAL A 95 1.26 -1.05 -23.79
N VAL A 96 2.49 -0.86 -23.35
CA VAL A 96 3.50 -1.92 -23.22
C VAL A 96 3.33 -2.71 -21.92
N LEU A 97 2.97 -2.02 -20.83
CA LEU A 97 2.62 -2.63 -19.55
C LEU A 97 1.33 -1.99 -19.03
N ASP A 98 0.40 -2.81 -18.55
CA ASP A 98 -0.80 -2.34 -17.87
C ASP A 98 -0.90 -2.95 -16.48
N SER A 99 -0.78 -2.08 -15.46
CA SER A 99 -1.07 -2.38 -14.07
C SER A 99 -0.35 -3.63 -13.55
N VAL A 100 0.90 -3.80 -13.97
CA VAL A 100 1.69 -4.99 -13.67
C VAL A 100 2.30 -4.87 -12.28
N ALA A 101 2.11 -5.91 -11.47
CA ALA A 101 2.77 -6.00 -10.17
C ALA A 101 4.27 -6.30 -10.37
N PRO A 102 5.18 -5.52 -9.75
CA PRO A 102 6.59 -5.87 -9.78
C PRO A 102 6.81 -7.23 -9.10
N LYS A 103 7.88 -7.94 -9.48
CA LYS A 103 8.33 -9.15 -8.78
C LYS A 103 9.47 -8.81 -7.84
N ARG A 104 9.58 -9.56 -6.74
CA ARG A 104 10.72 -9.45 -5.83
C ARG A 104 12.00 -9.92 -6.54
N GLY A 105 13.12 -9.27 -6.25
CA GLY A 105 14.43 -9.61 -6.85
C GLY A 105 14.93 -11.03 -6.54
N ASP A 106 14.40 -11.66 -5.49
CA ASP A 106 14.70 -13.06 -5.12
C ASP A 106 13.71 -14.08 -5.74
N GLY A 107 12.73 -13.63 -6.52
CA GLY A 107 11.70 -14.47 -7.14
C GLY A 107 10.61 -15.03 -6.21
N LYS A 108 10.65 -14.76 -4.89
CA LYS A 108 9.75 -15.40 -3.90
C LYS A 108 8.34 -14.81 -3.81
N GLY A 109 7.97 -13.91 -4.72
CA GLY A 109 6.61 -13.37 -4.80
C GLY A 109 6.53 -11.97 -5.41
N VAL A 110 5.46 -11.28 -5.06
CA VAL A 110 5.23 -9.90 -5.48
C VAL A 110 6.25 -8.94 -4.86
N GLY A 111 6.54 -7.85 -5.56
CA GLY A 111 7.58 -6.87 -5.24
C GLY A 111 7.30 -6.03 -3.99
N TRP A 112 6.09 -6.11 -3.42
CA TRP A 112 5.78 -5.51 -2.13
C TRP A 112 5.83 -6.53 -0.99
N ALA A 113 5.98 -6.02 0.22
CA ALA A 113 6.03 -6.84 1.44
C ALA A 113 5.25 -6.16 2.57
N PHE A 114 4.62 -6.92 3.45
CA PHE A 114 4.09 -6.37 4.69
C PHE A 114 5.12 -6.55 5.80
N MET A 115 5.64 -5.44 6.31
CA MET A 115 6.74 -5.41 7.26
C MET A 115 6.28 -4.92 8.63
N PRO A 116 6.83 -5.45 9.74
CA PRO A 116 6.57 -4.93 11.07
C PRO A 116 6.79 -3.42 11.15
N TYR A 117 5.84 -2.75 11.78
CA TYR A 117 5.82 -1.32 11.95
C TYR A 117 5.54 -0.97 13.41
N ARG A 118 6.34 -0.05 13.93
CA ARG A 118 6.08 0.59 15.22
C ARG A 118 5.41 1.94 14.93
N PRO A 119 4.10 2.07 15.14
CA PRO A 119 3.44 3.35 14.97
C PRO A 119 3.99 4.35 15.98
N HIS A 120 4.33 5.55 15.49
CA HIS A 120 4.73 6.69 16.33
C HIS A 120 3.51 7.57 16.70
N THR A 121 2.29 7.06 16.54
CA THR A 121 1.07 7.80 16.86
C THR A 121 0.92 7.92 18.37
N ILE A 122 1.07 9.14 18.88
CA ILE A 122 0.56 9.57 20.17
C ILE A 122 -0.94 9.82 20.04
N SER A 123 -1.76 8.92 20.57
CA SER A 123 -3.20 9.15 20.74
C SER A 123 -3.48 9.21 22.24
N PRO A 124 -4.36 10.12 22.72
CA PRO A 124 -4.75 10.15 24.13
C PRO A 124 -5.46 8.86 24.56
N VAL A 125 -6.03 8.12 23.61
CA VAL A 125 -6.73 6.87 23.86
C VAL A 125 -6.12 5.75 23.04
N GLY A 126 -5.85 4.62 23.70
CA GLY A 126 -5.40 3.39 23.06
C GLY A 126 -6.46 2.82 22.12
N ARG A 127 -6.01 2.00 21.16
CA ARG A 127 -6.94 1.24 20.29
C ARG A 127 -7.74 0.26 21.15
N LYS A 128 -9.06 0.15 20.90
CA LYS A 128 -9.93 -0.84 21.55
C LYS A 128 -9.49 -2.27 21.22
N CYS A 129 -9.78 -3.22 22.10
CA CYS A 129 -9.43 -4.64 21.90
C CYS A 129 -9.95 -5.18 20.56
N GLU A 130 -11.15 -4.78 20.14
CA GLU A 130 -11.82 -5.16 18.89
C GLU A 130 -11.15 -4.58 17.64
N GLY A 131 -10.21 -3.64 17.82
CA GLY A 131 -9.34 -3.16 16.75
C GLY A 131 -8.27 -4.18 16.33
N CYS A 132 -8.08 -5.24 17.13
CA CYS A 132 -7.19 -6.36 16.83
C CYS A 132 -7.95 -7.70 16.91
N HIS A 133 -8.71 -7.92 17.97
CA HIS A 133 -9.55 -9.11 18.17
C HIS A 133 -10.85 -8.99 17.40
N LEU A 134 -11.40 -10.11 16.90
CA LEU A 134 -12.64 -10.15 16.12
C LEU A 134 -12.60 -9.33 14.81
N ASN A 135 -11.41 -8.89 14.40
CA ASN A 135 -11.21 -8.04 13.25
C ASN A 135 -10.54 -8.83 12.12
N GLU A 136 -11.29 -9.06 11.03
CA GLU A 136 -10.82 -9.87 9.89
C GLU A 136 -9.59 -9.25 9.20
N THR A 137 -9.56 -7.92 9.11
CA THR A 137 -8.43 -7.17 8.55
C THR A 137 -7.19 -7.33 9.41
N ALA A 138 -7.30 -7.22 10.74
CA ALA A 138 -6.20 -7.46 11.67
C ALA A 138 -5.72 -8.92 11.62
N ALA A 139 -6.63 -9.87 11.39
CA ALA A 139 -6.29 -11.27 11.14
C ALA A 139 -5.67 -11.51 9.75
N GLY A 140 -5.53 -10.48 8.91
CA GLY A 140 -4.90 -10.58 7.60
C GLY A 140 -5.77 -11.23 6.53
N ARG A 141 -7.10 -11.14 6.63
CA ARG A 141 -8.03 -11.57 5.57
C ARG A 141 -8.24 -10.53 4.46
N GLY A 142 -7.59 -9.37 4.56
CA GLY A 142 -7.82 -8.24 3.67
C GLY A 142 -9.03 -7.41 4.08
N ILE A 143 -9.33 -6.37 3.30
CA ILE A 143 -10.41 -5.40 3.56
C ILE A 143 -11.67 -5.78 2.76
N PHE A 144 -11.47 -6.37 1.58
CA PHE A 144 -12.54 -6.74 0.67
C PHE A 144 -12.89 -8.21 0.84
N ARG A 145 -14.19 -8.53 0.75
CA ARG A 145 -14.69 -9.91 0.84
C ARG A 145 -14.32 -10.76 -0.38
N ALA A 146 -14.05 -10.12 -1.52
CA ALA A 146 -13.67 -10.78 -2.76
C ALA A 146 -12.35 -10.21 -3.29
N ASN A 147 -11.52 -11.11 -3.81
CA ASN A 147 -10.23 -10.78 -4.40
C ASN A 147 -10.42 -10.57 -5.90
N THR A 148 -10.18 -9.35 -6.36
CA THR A 148 -9.99 -8.98 -7.75
C THR A 148 -8.52 -8.61 -7.96
N CYS A 149 -8.08 -8.46 -9.20
CA CYS A 149 -6.76 -7.90 -9.50
C CYS A 149 -6.53 -6.54 -8.80
N ASP A 150 -7.58 -5.72 -8.71
CA ASP A 150 -7.55 -4.42 -8.02
C ASP A 150 -7.47 -4.54 -6.49
N SER A 151 -8.04 -5.60 -5.89
CA SER A 151 -8.08 -5.75 -4.43
C SER A 151 -6.92 -6.56 -3.85
N GLU A 152 -6.08 -7.17 -4.69
CA GLU A 152 -4.91 -7.94 -4.29
C GLU A 152 -3.90 -7.11 -3.47
N LEU A 153 -3.80 -5.81 -3.76
CA LEU A 153 -3.01 -4.85 -2.98
C LEU A 153 -3.39 -4.85 -1.50
N PHE A 154 -4.64 -5.14 -1.16
CA PHE A 154 -5.12 -5.09 0.22
C PHE A 154 -4.97 -6.41 0.96
N LEU A 155 -4.45 -7.44 0.27
CA LEU A 155 -4.09 -8.70 0.90
C LEU A 155 -2.66 -8.62 1.45
N PRO A 156 -2.44 -9.05 2.70
CA PRO A 156 -1.10 -9.07 3.27
C PRO A 156 -0.21 -10.05 2.49
N SER A 157 0.91 -9.56 1.96
CA SER A 157 1.99 -10.41 1.45
C SER A 157 2.98 -10.74 2.56
N PRO A 158 3.68 -11.89 2.49
CA PRO A 158 4.72 -12.21 3.45
C PRO A 158 5.76 -11.10 3.61
N PRO A 159 6.29 -10.90 4.82
CA PRO A 159 7.44 -10.04 5.04
C PRO A 159 8.63 -10.44 4.14
N ALA A 160 9.50 -9.47 3.84
CA ALA A 160 10.69 -9.67 3.02
C ALA A 160 11.82 -10.46 3.73
N ILE A 161 11.68 -10.65 5.04
CA ILE A 161 12.71 -11.22 5.89
C ILE A 161 12.20 -12.56 6.41
N ASP A 162 12.92 -13.65 6.14
CA ASP A 162 12.44 -15.03 6.31
C ASP A 162 11.98 -15.38 7.74
N HIS A 163 12.55 -14.76 8.77
CA HIS A 163 12.20 -15.00 10.17
C HIS A 163 11.02 -14.14 10.68
N MET A 164 10.46 -13.28 9.82
CA MET A 164 9.21 -12.56 10.04
C MET A 164 8.09 -13.27 9.25
N ARG A 165 6.85 -13.23 9.76
CA ARG A 165 5.74 -13.90 9.06
C ARG A 165 4.38 -13.29 9.34
N LEU A 166 3.43 -13.59 8.45
CA LEU A 166 2.00 -13.40 8.71
C LEU A 166 1.54 -14.36 9.82
N LEU A 167 0.37 -14.08 10.39
CA LEU A 167 -0.29 -15.02 11.30
C LEU A 167 -0.63 -16.33 10.56
N ASN A 168 -0.41 -17.44 11.23
CA ASN A 168 -0.84 -18.75 10.74
C ASN A 168 -2.35 -18.95 10.95
N LYS A 169 -2.92 -20.03 10.40
CA LYS A 169 -4.35 -20.32 10.51
C LYS A 169 -4.84 -20.37 11.97
N LYS A 170 -4.14 -21.09 12.85
CA LYS A 170 -4.52 -21.24 14.27
C LYS A 170 -4.52 -19.89 15.00
N GLU A 171 -3.54 -19.03 14.72
CA GLU A 171 -3.45 -17.69 15.31
C GLU A 171 -4.58 -16.79 14.81
N ARG A 172 -4.89 -16.81 13.51
CA ARG A 172 -6.01 -16.06 12.92
C ARG A 172 -7.35 -16.51 13.51
N ASP A 173 -7.58 -17.82 13.59
CA ASP A 173 -8.82 -18.37 14.14
C ASP A 173 -8.95 -18.04 15.63
N ARG A 174 -7.84 -18.07 16.39
CA ARG A 174 -7.84 -17.64 17.79
C ARG A 174 -8.14 -16.15 17.95
N LEU A 175 -7.62 -15.30 17.06
CA LEU A 175 -7.84 -13.85 17.08
C LEU A 175 -9.31 -13.49 16.79
N LEU A 176 -9.97 -14.29 15.95
CA LEU A 176 -11.36 -14.09 15.54
C LEU A 176 -12.38 -14.83 16.42
N ARG A 177 -11.93 -15.74 17.28
CA ARG A 177 -12.82 -16.47 18.19
C ARG A 177 -13.21 -15.58 19.37
N VAL A 178 -14.52 -15.52 19.62
CA VAL A 178 -15.07 -14.98 20.87
C VAL A 178 -15.04 -16.08 21.93
N THR A 179 -14.43 -15.84 23.09
CA THR A 179 -14.53 -16.74 24.25
C THR A 179 -15.76 -16.39 25.08
N GLU A 180 -16.31 -17.37 25.78
CA GLU A 180 -17.50 -17.14 26.62
C GLU A 180 -17.20 -16.16 27.77
N GLU A 181 -16.03 -16.29 28.39
CA GLU A 181 -15.52 -15.36 29.41
C GLU A 181 -15.48 -13.91 28.90
N TYR A 182 -15.07 -13.70 27.64
CA TYR A 182 -15.06 -12.38 27.03
C TYR A 182 -16.48 -11.83 26.83
N ARG A 183 -17.44 -12.67 26.42
CA ARG A 183 -18.85 -12.27 26.28
C ARG A 183 -19.44 -11.81 27.61
N VAL A 184 -19.24 -12.62 28.66
CA VAL A 184 -19.74 -12.33 30.00
C VAL A 184 -19.15 -11.02 30.51
N LYS A 185 -17.83 -10.83 30.38
CA LYS A 185 -17.18 -9.58 30.80
C LYS A 185 -17.71 -8.37 30.04
N ARG A 186 -17.88 -8.48 28.71
CA ARG A 186 -18.37 -7.37 27.88
C ARG A 186 -19.79 -6.96 28.23
N PHE A 187 -20.67 -7.93 28.45
CA PHE A 187 -22.05 -7.70 28.87
C PHE A 187 -22.10 -6.96 30.22
N LEU A 188 -21.24 -7.33 31.17
CA LEU A 188 -21.12 -6.66 32.46
C LEU A 188 -20.55 -5.23 32.35
N ASP A 189 -19.55 -5.02 31.49
CA ASP A 189 -18.99 -3.69 31.21
C ASP A 189 -20.05 -2.76 30.60
N GLU A 190 -20.87 -3.24 29.67
CA GLU A 190 -21.95 -2.45 29.05
C GLU A 190 -23.01 -2.02 30.07
N LEU A 191 -23.39 -2.91 31.00
CA LEU A 191 -24.34 -2.59 32.08
C LEU A 191 -23.81 -1.55 33.08
N THR A 192 -22.49 -1.48 33.26
CA THR A 192 -21.85 -0.58 34.22
C THR A 192 -21.46 0.78 33.63
N THR A 193 -21.31 0.86 32.30
CA THR A 193 -20.93 2.11 31.60
C THR A 193 -22.13 3.00 31.26
N THR A 194 -23.37 2.52 31.44
CA THR A 194 -24.63 3.27 31.27
C THR A 194 -25.06 4.10 32.49
N ARG A 195 -24.12 4.63 33.29
CA ARG A 195 -24.41 5.56 34.39
C ARG A 195 -23.66 6.88 34.24
#